data_AF-A0AAE7R4Z6-F1
#
_entry.id   AF-A0AAE7R4Z6-F1
#
_cell.length_a   1.000
_cell.length_b   1.000
_cell.length_c   1.000
_cell.angle_alpha   90.00
_cell.angle_beta   90.00
_cell.angle_gamma   90.00
#
_symmetry.space_group_name_H-M   'P 1'
#
loop_
_entity.id
_entity.type
_entity.pdbx_description
1 polymer ?
#
loop_
_entity_poly.entity_id
_entity_poly.type
_entity_poly.pdbx_seq_one_letter_code
_entity_poly.pdbx_strand_id
1 'polypeptide(L)'
;MKKTLLASVALLALGTMSAFAAEKEFPAKLVSQAVLPANTVIAAPADAPEHLKTSAKFTTADRKRAEGLGTVPGKDGVRATGLSMPFNGQAMQGFSGIKTMSDGTFWSLSDNGFGSKTNSSDSMLMLHHLKLDWDNGKVNALETVFLSDPDKKAPFPIVMEGSDKRYLTGADFDVESIQPTDDGFWVGEEFGPYILKFTRDGKLTDVIATKAGDIEVKSPDHPTLSLPGNPTQKLPAFNLKRSGGFEGMAMSKDGTKIYGLLEGPLYNAEGEVEKTEDGATGLRIIELDAASKSWTGRTWLYPLADGGEAIGDFNMLDDSTALVIERDNGAGTADKACADPKKPEANCFAVPAKLKRIYKIEFNDANVGKAARKIGYIDLMKIADPDKKAIQGSENGTYTMPFVTIENVDRIDATHIVVGNDNNLPFSAGRALDKADDNEFVLLEVKDLLDAK
;
A
#
# COMPACT_ATOMS: atom_id res chain seq x y z
N MET A 1 -50.93 -53.60 -38.01
CA MET A 1 -50.98 -53.61 -36.53
C MET A 1 -49.61 -53.20 -35.99
N LYS A 2 -49.59 -52.28 -35.00
CA LYS A 2 -48.46 -51.81 -34.16
C LYS A 2 -47.41 -50.95 -34.93
N LYS A 3 -47.43 -49.60 -34.89
CA LYS A 3 -47.18 -48.64 -33.80
C LYS A 3 -45.91 -48.94 -32.99
N THR A 4 -44.85 -48.17 -33.25
CA THR A 4 -43.76 -47.91 -32.30
C THR A 4 -43.27 -46.49 -32.51
N LEU A 5 -43.73 -45.59 -31.64
CA LEU A 5 -43.11 -44.29 -31.38
C LEU A 5 -41.81 -44.55 -30.61
N LEU A 6 -40.71 -43.93 -31.02
CA LEU A 6 -39.57 -43.66 -30.16
C LEU A 6 -39.39 -42.15 -30.11
N ALA A 7 -39.91 -41.55 -29.03
CA ALA A 7 -39.60 -40.21 -28.61
C ALA A 7 -38.51 -40.33 -27.54
N SER A 8 -37.29 -39.87 -27.86
CA SER A 8 -36.23 -39.68 -26.88
C SER A 8 -36.07 -38.19 -26.66
N VAL A 9 -36.49 -37.75 -25.48
CA VAL A 9 -36.38 -36.39 -24.98
C VAL A 9 -34.90 -36.06 -24.74
N ALA A 10 -34.36 -35.10 -25.48
CA ALA A 10 -33.09 -34.47 -25.12
C ALA A 10 -33.37 -33.42 -24.03
N LEU A 11 -33.06 -33.74 -22.77
CA LEU A 11 -32.92 -32.74 -21.72
C LEU A 11 -31.68 -31.90 -22.05
N LEU A 12 -31.86 -30.70 -22.61
CA LEU A 12 -30.82 -29.67 -22.53
C LEU A 12 -30.76 -29.20 -21.09
N ALA A 13 -29.75 -29.65 -20.35
CA ALA A 13 -29.29 -28.97 -19.16
C ALA A 13 -28.76 -27.60 -19.59
N LEU A 14 -29.59 -26.56 -19.46
CA LEU A 14 -29.13 -25.17 -19.42
C LEU A 14 -28.32 -25.01 -18.13
N GLY A 15 -27.05 -25.41 -18.18
CA GLY A 15 -26.06 -24.95 -17.23
C GLY A 15 -26.03 -23.44 -17.35
N THR A 16 -26.42 -22.75 -16.28
CA THR A 16 -26.14 -21.32 -16.11
C THR A 16 -24.62 -21.20 -16.02
N MET A 17 -23.96 -21.09 -17.17
CA MET A 17 -22.61 -20.55 -17.20
C MET A 17 -22.78 -19.09 -16.78
N SER A 18 -22.43 -18.78 -15.53
CA SER A 18 -22.17 -17.41 -15.13
C SER A 18 -21.09 -16.90 -16.09
N ALA A 19 -21.51 -16.12 -17.08
CA ALA A 19 -20.60 -15.40 -17.93
C ALA A 19 -19.88 -14.41 -17.02
N PHE A 20 -18.68 -14.75 -16.57
CA PHE A 20 -17.78 -13.79 -15.97
C PHE A 20 -17.57 -12.70 -17.03
N ALA A 21 -18.15 -11.52 -16.79
CA ALA A 21 -17.85 -10.37 -17.61
C ALA A 21 -16.36 -10.09 -17.43
N ALA A 22 -15.57 -10.26 -18.49
CA ALA A 22 -14.15 -9.95 -18.44
C ALA A 22 -13.97 -8.49 -17.99
N GLU A 23 -13.05 -8.26 -17.06
CA GLU A 23 -12.75 -6.91 -16.56
C GLU A 23 -12.34 -6.01 -17.74
N LYS A 24 -12.85 -4.77 -17.77
CA LYS A 24 -12.62 -3.83 -18.86
C LYS A 24 -11.30 -3.06 -18.65
N GLU A 25 -10.33 -3.28 -19.54
CA GLU A 25 -9.09 -2.50 -19.63
C GLU A 25 -9.34 -1.17 -20.37
N PHE A 26 -8.76 -0.09 -19.88
CA PHE A 26 -8.77 1.25 -20.45
C PHE A 26 -7.32 1.71 -20.75
N PRO A 27 -7.12 2.56 -21.76
CA PRO A 27 -5.79 3.07 -22.06
C PRO A 27 -5.31 4.08 -21.00
N ALA A 28 -4.00 4.11 -20.79
CA ALA A 28 -3.32 5.15 -20.03
C ALA A 28 -2.15 5.72 -20.85
N LYS A 29 -1.95 7.03 -20.80
CA LYS A 29 -0.83 7.71 -21.45
C LYS A 29 0.01 8.44 -20.42
N LEU A 30 1.33 8.27 -20.48
CA LEU A 30 2.28 9.03 -19.69
C LEU A 30 2.34 10.49 -20.18
N VAL A 31 2.13 11.43 -19.26
CA VAL A 31 2.19 12.87 -19.53
C VAL A 31 3.49 13.47 -19.01
N SER A 32 3.90 13.09 -17.79
CA SER A 32 5.16 13.50 -17.18
C SER A 32 5.57 12.52 -16.07
N GLN A 33 6.84 12.58 -15.68
CA GLN A 33 7.45 11.80 -14.61
C GLN A 33 8.33 12.71 -13.75
N ALA A 34 8.24 12.57 -12.44
CA ALA A 34 9.12 13.20 -11.47
C ALA A 34 9.84 12.11 -10.65
N VAL A 35 11.14 12.29 -10.42
CA VAL A 35 11.98 11.29 -9.74
C VAL A 35 12.61 11.89 -8.49
N LEU A 36 12.62 11.12 -7.41
CA LEU A 36 13.38 11.35 -6.19
C LEU A 36 14.45 10.27 -6.08
N PRO A 37 15.76 10.62 -6.09
CA PRO A 37 16.83 9.63 -6.03
C PRO A 37 16.69 8.67 -4.84
N ALA A 38 16.96 7.39 -5.07
CA ALA A 38 16.82 6.33 -4.07
C ALA A 38 17.55 6.65 -2.75
N ASN A 39 18.77 7.18 -2.84
CA ASN A 39 19.59 7.55 -1.68
C ASN A 39 19.28 8.96 -1.15
N THR A 40 17.99 9.30 -1.02
CA THR A 40 17.57 10.54 -0.38
C THR A 40 17.47 10.32 1.13
N VAL A 41 18.43 10.88 1.88
CA VAL A 41 18.50 10.79 3.34
C VAL A 41 18.39 12.19 3.93
N ILE A 42 17.49 12.35 4.89
CA ILE A 42 17.27 13.61 5.61
C ILE A 42 17.81 13.52 7.04
N ALA A 43 18.24 14.65 7.58
CA ALA A 43 18.68 14.71 8.97
C ALA A 43 17.48 14.52 9.92
N ALA A 44 17.67 13.70 10.96
CA ALA A 44 16.70 13.64 12.06
C ALA A 44 16.61 15.01 12.77
N PRO A 45 15.45 15.35 13.39
CA PRO A 45 15.30 16.57 14.17
C PRO A 45 16.43 16.74 15.19
N ALA A 46 16.87 17.97 15.43
CA ALA A 46 18.00 18.25 16.31
C ALA A 46 17.80 17.71 17.73
N ASP A 47 16.56 17.72 18.22
CA ASP A 47 16.09 17.22 19.51
C ASP A 47 15.73 15.72 19.52
N ALA A 48 15.81 15.02 18.38
CA ALA A 48 15.63 13.57 18.35
C ALA A 48 16.73 12.85 19.17
N PRO A 49 16.39 11.80 19.93
CA PRO A 49 17.37 10.97 20.64
C PRO A 49 18.46 10.39 19.72
N GLU A 50 19.63 10.10 20.28
CA GLU A 50 20.79 9.59 19.53
C GLU A 50 20.48 8.34 18.70
N HIS A 51 19.63 7.46 19.22
CA HIS A 51 19.17 6.25 18.53
C HIS A 51 18.53 6.53 17.16
N LEU A 52 17.91 7.71 16.98
CA LEU A 52 17.23 8.12 15.74
C LEU A 52 18.09 9.01 14.83
N LYS A 53 19.32 9.36 15.21
CA LYS A 53 20.22 10.14 14.33
C LYS A 53 20.71 9.35 13.13
N THR A 54 20.63 8.03 13.21
CA THR A 54 20.91 7.06 12.16
C THR A 54 19.75 6.09 12.05
N SER A 55 19.61 5.41 10.92
CA SER A 55 18.55 4.43 10.67
C SER A 55 19.10 3.14 10.07
N ALA A 56 18.28 2.07 10.12
CA ALA A 56 18.57 0.76 9.57
C ALA A 56 19.68 -0.02 10.30
N LYS A 57 19.81 0.16 11.62
CA LYS A 57 20.83 -0.53 12.42
C LYS A 57 20.52 -2.00 12.65
N PHE A 58 19.30 -2.45 12.41
CA PHE A 58 18.84 -3.81 12.73
C PHE A 58 18.48 -4.64 11.50
N THR A 59 19.04 -4.28 10.35
CA THR A 59 18.76 -4.94 9.07
C THR A 59 19.73 -6.08 8.73
N THR A 60 20.58 -6.50 9.68
CA THR A 60 21.44 -7.68 9.48
C THR A 60 20.60 -8.96 9.40
N ALA A 61 21.11 -9.97 8.69
CA ALA A 61 20.42 -11.26 8.54
C ALA A 61 20.16 -11.97 9.88
N ASP A 62 21.03 -11.76 10.88
CA ASP A 62 20.87 -12.32 12.24
C ASP A 62 20.14 -11.37 13.21
N ARG A 63 19.63 -10.23 12.69
CA ARG A 63 18.91 -9.17 13.42
C ARG A 63 19.70 -8.54 14.57
N LYS A 64 21.01 -8.71 14.58
CA LYS A 64 21.88 -7.96 15.48
C LYS A 64 22.07 -6.54 14.99
N ARG A 65 22.50 -5.69 15.90
CA ARG A 65 22.89 -4.32 15.58
C ARG A 65 24.10 -4.34 14.64
N ALA A 66 24.01 -3.62 13.54
CA ALA A 66 25.14 -3.27 12.70
C ALA A 66 26.03 -2.21 13.39
N GLU A 67 27.35 -2.39 13.30
CA GLU A 67 28.33 -1.43 13.79
C GLU A 67 28.87 -0.59 12.62
N GLY A 68 28.96 0.73 12.81
CA GLY A 68 29.38 1.68 11.76
C GLY A 68 28.29 1.97 10.73
N LEU A 69 28.49 3.00 9.91
CA LEU A 69 27.61 3.37 8.78
C LEU A 69 27.99 2.58 7.53
N GLY A 70 26.99 2.23 6.71
CA GLY A 70 27.22 1.59 5.40
C GLY A 70 27.93 0.24 5.44
N THR A 71 27.88 -0.49 6.55
CA THR A 71 28.57 -1.78 6.74
C THR A 71 27.74 -3.00 6.34
N VAL A 72 26.43 -2.83 6.15
CA VAL A 72 25.49 -3.89 5.75
C VAL A 72 24.97 -3.60 4.33
N PRO A 73 25.28 -4.45 3.34
CA PRO A 73 24.79 -4.25 1.98
C PRO A 73 23.27 -4.48 1.89
N GLY A 74 22.57 -3.58 1.22
CA GLY A 74 21.17 -3.75 0.83
C GLY A 74 21.03 -4.81 -0.25
N LYS A 75 19.95 -5.61 -0.15
CA LYS A 75 19.68 -6.71 -1.07
C LYS A 75 18.20 -6.86 -1.38
N ASP A 76 17.91 -7.09 -2.64
CA ASP A 76 16.63 -7.57 -3.16
C ASP A 76 16.76 -9.06 -3.45
N GLY A 77 16.37 -9.87 -2.45
CA GLY A 77 16.67 -11.30 -2.43
C GLY A 77 18.18 -11.56 -2.50
N VAL A 78 18.64 -12.11 -3.63
CA VAL A 78 20.07 -12.39 -3.87
C VAL A 78 20.81 -11.23 -4.56
N ARG A 79 20.08 -10.23 -5.05
CA ARG A 79 20.60 -9.12 -5.85
C ARG A 79 21.06 -7.98 -4.95
N ALA A 80 22.19 -7.36 -5.28
CA ALA A 80 22.65 -6.18 -4.54
C ALA A 80 21.90 -4.94 -5.02
N THR A 81 21.49 -4.07 -4.10
CA THR A 81 20.83 -2.80 -4.44
C THR A 81 21.82 -1.64 -4.59
N GLY A 82 23.13 -1.89 -4.42
CA GLY A 82 24.16 -0.86 -4.55
C GLY A 82 24.19 0.17 -3.41
N LEU A 83 23.31 0.05 -2.43
CA LEU A 83 23.30 0.86 -1.21
C LEU A 83 23.65 0.00 0.01
N SER A 84 24.18 0.64 1.04
CA SER A 84 24.52 -0.02 2.31
C SER A 84 23.98 0.79 3.48
N MET A 85 23.49 0.06 4.48
CA MET A 85 23.00 0.53 5.77
C MET A 85 24.07 0.30 6.84
N PRO A 86 23.96 0.91 8.03
CA PRO A 86 23.04 1.97 8.45
C PRO A 86 23.25 3.31 7.72
N PHE A 87 22.21 4.13 7.66
CA PHE A 87 22.23 5.47 7.05
C PHE A 87 22.53 6.57 8.09
N ASN A 88 23.21 7.64 7.65
CA ASN A 88 23.44 8.84 8.45
C ASN A 88 22.24 9.80 8.39
N GLY A 89 21.13 9.39 8.99
CA GLY A 89 19.87 10.13 9.00
C GLY A 89 18.68 9.19 8.82
N GLN A 90 17.58 9.72 8.33
CA GLN A 90 16.34 9.01 8.02
C GLN A 90 16.13 8.96 6.51
N ALA A 91 15.83 7.79 5.95
CA ALA A 91 15.60 7.64 4.52
C ALA A 91 14.22 8.21 4.14
N MET A 92 14.17 9.10 3.15
CA MET A 92 12.93 9.61 2.57
C MET A 92 12.50 8.65 1.45
N GLN A 93 11.75 7.63 1.83
CA GLN A 93 11.41 6.45 1.03
C GLN A 93 10.04 5.90 1.49
N GLY A 94 9.57 4.77 0.96
CA GLY A 94 8.41 4.13 1.58
C GLY A 94 7.11 4.88 1.31
N PHE A 95 6.95 5.46 0.12
CA PHE A 95 5.84 6.39 -0.11
C PHE A 95 4.48 5.68 -0.19
N SER A 96 3.77 5.59 0.94
CA SER A 96 2.56 4.77 1.06
C SER A 96 1.30 5.62 1.24
N GLY A 97 0.60 5.87 0.15
CA GLY A 97 -0.53 6.79 0.05
C GLY A 97 -0.14 8.20 -0.40
N ILE A 98 -0.99 8.79 -1.25
CA ILE A 98 -0.84 10.17 -1.71
C ILE A 98 -2.18 10.91 -1.69
N LYS A 99 -2.13 12.22 -1.47
CA LYS A 99 -3.28 13.11 -1.66
C LYS A 99 -2.90 14.35 -2.46
N THR A 100 -3.66 14.61 -3.52
CA THR A 100 -3.59 15.87 -4.27
C THR A 100 -4.26 17.00 -3.49
N MET A 101 -3.56 18.13 -3.35
CA MET A 101 -4.07 19.36 -2.74
C MET A 101 -4.57 20.34 -3.79
N SER A 102 -5.49 21.23 -3.42
CA SER A 102 -6.11 22.19 -4.36
C SER A 102 -5.14 23.20 -4.97
N ASP A 103 -3.97 23.39 -4.38
CA ASP A 103 -2.89 24.27 -4.87
C ASP A 103 -1.91 23.56 -5.82
N GLY A 104 -2.17 22.29 -6.16
CA GLY A 104 -1.32 21.46 -7.02
C GLY A 104 -0.12 20.83 -6.32
N THR A 105 -0.04 20.92 -4.98
CA THR A 105 0.92 20.16 -4.16
C THR A 105 0.33 18.82 -3.71
N PHE A 106 1.12 18.00 -3.03
CA PHE A 106 0.72 16.66 -2.60
C PHE A 106 1.16 16.40 -1.16
N TRP A 107 0.38 15.63 -0.42
CA TRP A 107 0.87 14.97 0.79
C TRP A 107 1.12 13.49 0.50
N SER A 108 2.18 12.95 1.08
CA SER A 108 2.49 11.51 1.11
C SER A 108 3.16 11.16 2.45
N LEU A 109 3.29 9.89 2.79
CA LEU A 109 3.93 9.42 4.02
C LEU A 109 5.05 8.44 3.72
N SER A 110 6.03 8.34 4.61
CA SER A 110 6.95 7.20 4.65
C SER A 110 6.40 6.11 5.56
N ASP A 111 6.39 4.88 5.04
CA ASP A 111 6.00 3.65 5.72
C ASP A 111 6.89 3.30 6.92
N ASN A 112 6.80 2.06 7.43
CA ASN A 112 7.64 1.63 8.54
C ASN A 112 9.16 1.66 8.25
N GLY A 113 9.61 1.86 7.01
CA GLY A 113 11.02 1.92 6.65
C GLY A 113 11.57 0.60 6.14
N PHE A 114 11.85 -0.33 7.06
CA PHE A 114 12.71 -1.49 6.78
C PHE A 114 11.96 -2.84 6.78
N GLY A 115 10.67 -2.80 6.43
CA GLY A 115 9.83 -3.95 6.10
C GLY A 115 9.37 -4.81 7.27
N SER A 116 9.74 -4.49 8.52
CA SER A 116 9.19 -5.17 9.69
C SER A 116 9.38 -4.39 10.97
N LYS A 117 8.43 -4.59 11.90
CA LYS A 117 8.48 -4.09 13.27
C LYS A 117 9.84 -4.24 13.95
N THR A 118 10.52 -5.39 13.78
CA THR A 118 11.78 -5.65 14.49
C THR A 118 12.97 -4.88 13.95
N ASN A 119 12.94 -4.51 12.66
CA ASN A 119 14.07 -3.86 12.00
C ASN A 119 13.90 -2.34 11.93
N SER A 120 12.68 -1.86 12.14
CA SER A 120 12.26 -0.47 11.97
C SER A 120 12.26 0.38 13.23
N SER A 121 12.85 -0.10 14.34
CA SER A 121 12.90 0.65 15.61
C SER A 121 13.71 1.96 15.56
N ASP A 122 14.45 2.19 14.48
CA ASP A 122 15.21 3.42 14.24
C ASP A 122 14.85 4.13 12.91
N SER A 123 13.74 3.71 12.29
CA SER A 123 13.09 4.41 11.18
C SER A 123 12.04 5.34 11.77
N MET A 124 12.21 6.66 11.65
CA MET A 124 11.22 7.63 12.11
C MET A 124 10.06 7.70 11.12
N LEU A 125 8.83 7.74 11.63
CA LEU A 125 7.66 7.91 10.76
C LEU A 125 7.53 9.37 10.32
N MET A 126 7.24 9.57 9.04
CA MET A 126 7.30 10.90 8.40
C MET A 126 6.13 11.13 7.45
N LEU A 127 5.67 12.37 7.39
CA LEU A 127 4.78 12.89 6.36
C LEU A 127 5.53 13.93 5.54
N HIS A 128 5.28 13.97 4.23
CA HIS A 128 5.96 14.84 3.29
C HIS A 128 4.96 15.70 2.51
N HIS A 129 5.13 17.02 2.57
CA HIS A 129 4.47 17.96 1.68
C HIS A 129 5.33 18.12 0.43
N LEU A 130 4.84 17.66 -0.71
CA LEU A 130 5.59 17.53 -1.95
C LEU A 130 5.10 18.51 -3.00
N LYS A 131 6.03 19.04 -3.77
CA LYS A 131 5.78 19.67 -5.06
C LYS A 131 6.49 18.89 -6.15
N LEU A 132 5.70 18.29 -7.03
CA LEU A 132 6.19 17.58 -8.21
C LEU A 132 6.44 18.60 -9.31
N ASP A 133 7.71 18.82 -9.64
CA ASP A 133 8.13 19.66 -10.76
C ASP A 133 8.13 18.82 -12.03
N TRP A 134 6.97 18.76 -12.68
CA TRP A 134 6.73 17.99 -13.90
C TRP A 134 7.56 18.45 -15.10
N ASP A 135 8.00 19.70 -15.12
CA ASP A 135 8.79 20.25 -16.24
C ASP A 135 10.25 19.83 -16.13
N ASN A 136 10.80 19.79 -14.92
CA ASN A 136 12.19 19.41 -14.67
C ASN A 136 12.37 17.96 -14.20
N GLY A 137 11.27 17.25 -13.97
CA GLY A 137 11.29 15.85 -13.57
C GLY A 137 11.75 15.60 -12.13
N LYS A 138 11.46 16.53 -11.21
CA LYS A 138 11.99 16.50 -9.84
C LYS A 138 10.89 16.47 -8.79
N VAL A 139 11.16 15.75 -7.70
CA VAL A 139 10.35 15.82 -6.48
C VAL A 139 11.00 16.83 -5.53
N ASN A 140 10.24 17.85 -5.12
CA ASN A 140 10.69 18.83 -4.13
C ASN A 140 9.90 18.63 -2.83
N ALA A 141 10.59 18.29 -1.75
CA ALA A 141 10.00 18.30 -0.40
C ALA A 141 9.90 19.74 0.09
N LEU A 142 8.67 20.26 0.19
CA LEU A 142 8.40 21.58 0.76
C LEU A 142 8.51 21.53 2.29
N GLU A 143 8.04 20.43 2.88
CA GLU A 143 8.03 20.19 4.32
C GLU A 143 8.12 18.68 4.59
N THR A 144 8.80 18.32 5.68
CA THR A 144 8.73 16.99 6.28
C THR A 144 8.30 17.13 7.73
N VAL A 145 7.25 16.41 8.12
CA VAL A 145 6.72 16.35 9.48
C VAL A 145 7.08 15.00 10.07
N PHE A 146 7.79 15.00 11.20
CA PHE A 146 8.11 13.79 11.95
C PHE A 146 7.01 13.48 12.96
N LEU A 147 6.49 12.25 12.93
CA LEU A 147 5.37 11.86 13.79
C LEU A 147 5.85 11.59 15.23
N SER A 148 5.02 11.96 16.20
CA SER A 148 5.36 11.91 17.62
C SER A 148 4.13 11.69 18.49
N ASP A 149 4.34 11.19 19.71
CA ASP A 149 3.30 10.97 20.72
C ASP A 149 3.63 11.67 22.06
N PRO A 150 3.84 12.99 22.09
CA PRO A 150 4.27 13.68 23.31
C PRO A 150 3.22 13.61 24.44
N ASP A 151 1.94 13.47 24.08
CA ASP A 151 0.81 13.46 25.00
C ASP A 151 0.40 12.05 25.45
N LYS A 152 1.20 11.02 25.12
CA LYS A 152 1.02 9.62 25.53
C LYS A 152 -0.36 9.06 25.14
N LYS A 153 -0.77 9.30 23.89
CA LYS A 153 -2.01 8.82 23.30
C LYS A 153 -1.93 7.36 22.89
N ALA A 154 -0.75 6.84 22.54
CA ALA A 154 -0.60 5.41 22.30
C ALA A 154 -0.93 4.63 23.59
N PRO A 155 -1.89 3.67 23.56
CA PRO A 155 -2.32 2.96 24.76
C PRO A 155 -1.36 1.82 25.17
N PHE A 156 -0.20 1.72 24.52
CA PHE A 156 0.82 0.71 24.71
C PHE A 156 2.22 1.34 24.64
N PRO A 157 3.26 0.68 25.17
CA PRO A 157 4.63 1.19 25.10
C PRO A 157 5.11 1.33 23.66
N ILE A 158 5.75 2.46 23.38
CA ILE A 158 6.44 2.74 22.11
C ILE A 158 7.96 2.70 22.29
N VAL A 159 8.74 2.66 21.21
CA VAL A 159 10.21 2.60 21.25
C VAL A 159 10.79 3.77 22.05
N MET A 160 10.24 4.97 21.88
CA MET A 160 10.72 6.20 22.48
C MET A 160 9.99 6.60 23.77
N GLU A 161 9.44 5.62 24.49
CA GLU A 161 8.61 5.79 25.70
C GLU A 161 9.25 6.74 26.74
N GLY A 162 10.57 6.64 26.92
CA GLY A 162 11.34 7.40 27.90
C GLY A 162 11.89 8.75 27.43
N SER A 163 11.58 9.19 26.21
CA SER A 163 12.00 10.49 25.70
C SER A 163 10.91 11.54 25.85
N ASP A 164 11.27 12.83 25.84
CA ASP A 164 10.29 13.93 25.99
C ASP A 164 9.33 14.03 24.80
N LYS A 165 9.86 13.98 23.58
CA LYS A 165 9.07 14.15 22.35
C LYS A 165 8.34 12.88 21.92
N ARG A 166 8.84 11.69 22.30
CA ARG A 166 8.22 10.40 21.95
C ARG A 166 8.02 10.27 20.45
N TYR A 167 9.07 10.51 19.68
CA TYR A 167 9.05 10.29 18.22
C TYR A 167 8.63 8.85 17.91
N LEU A 168 7.69 8.70 16.98
CA LEU A 168 7.20 7.41 16.55
C LEU A 168 8.13 6.82 15.49
N THR A 169 8.25 5.49 15.55
CA THR A 169 9.09 4.72 14.65
C THR A 169 8.29 3.65 13.93
N GLY A 170 8.85 3.08 12.86
CA GLY A 170 8.24 1.93 12.17
C GLY A 170 8.18 0.64 12.99
N ALA A 171 8.67 0.64 14.23
CA ALA A 171 8.39 -0.45 15.17
C ALA A 171 7.12 -0.21 16.02
N ASP A 172 6.62 1.03 16.04
CA ASP A 172 5.44 1.42 16.82
C ASP A 172 4.17 1.23 16.00
N PHE A 173 4.19 1.71 14.75
CA PHE A 173 3.09 1.62 13.79
C PHE A 173 3.64 1.36 12.39
N ASP A 174 2.86 0.61 11.62
CA ASP A 174 3.13 0.34 10.20
C ASP A 174 2.21 1.19 9.34
N VAL A 175 2.55 2.45 9.15
CA VAL A 175 1.66 3.43 8.50
C VAL A 175 1.68 3.24 7.00
N GLU A 176 0.53 3.09 6.35
CA GLU A 176 0.48 2.75 4.91
C GLU A 176 -0.53 3.59 4.10
N SER A 177 -1.31 4.46 4.76
CA SER A 177 -2.28 5.31 4.05
C SER A 177 -2.55 6.63 4.77
N ILE A 178 -2.90 7.68 4.02
CA ILE A 178 -3.16 9.04 4.56
C ILE A 178 -4.41 9.71 3.99
N GLN A 179 -5.05 10.53 4.82
CA GLN A 179 -6.00 11.56 4.40
C GLN A 179 -5.73 12.89 5.15
N PRO A 180 -5.14 13.90 4.49
CA PRO A 180 -4.97 15.23 5.07
C PRO A 180 -6.31 15.96 5.19
N THR A 181 -6.43 16.74 6.25
CA THR A 181 -7.62 17.51 6.66
C THR A 181 -7.16 18.84 7.26
N ASP A 182 -8.07 19.80 7.43
CA ASP A 182 -7.73 21.13 7.94
C ASP A 182 -7.04 21.12 9.32
N ASP A 183 -7.33 20.10 10.14
CA ASP A 183 -6.78 19.94 11.50
C ASP A 183 -5.63 18.93 11.61
N GLY A 184 -5.22 18.31 10.50
CA GLY A 184 -4.07 17.39 10.46
C GLY A 184 -4.28 16.20 9.55
N PHE A 185 -3.96 14.99 10.01
CA PHE A 185 -3.87 13.80 9.16
C PHE A 185 -4.57 12.61 9.79
N TRP A 186 -5.45 11.97 9.04
CA TRP A 186 -5.84 10.59 9.31
C TRP A 186 -4.81 9.67 8.68
N VAL A 187 -4.44 8.59 9.38
CA VAL A 187 -3.46 7.61 8.91
C VAL A 187 -3.95 6.20 9.23
N GLY A 188 -3.92 5.29 8.25
CA GLY A 188 -4.15 3.86 8.48
C GLY A 188 -2.83 3.15 8.78
N GLU A 189 -2.86 2.14 9.65
CA GLU A 189 -1.68 1.33 9.92
C GLU A 189 -1.96 -0.18 10.02
N GLU A 190 -0.92 -1.02 9.90
CA GLU A 190 -1.10 -2.46 9.73
C GLU A 190 -0.90 -3.35 10.96
N PHE A 191 -0.10 -2.93 11.94
CA PHE A 191 0.26 -3.82 13.05
C PHE A 191 -0.93 -4.10 13.97
N GLY A 192 -1.75 -3.09 14.27
CA GLY A 192 -3.01 -3.24 14.96
C GLY A 192 -3.94 -4.20 14.20
N PRO A 193 -4.60 -3.77 13.11
CA PRO A 193 -4.59 -2.44 12.50
C PRO A 193 -5.35 -1.37 13.31
N TYR A 194 -4.95 -0.11 13.15
CA TYR A 194 -5.53 1.08 13.79
C TYR A 194 -5.81 2.17 12.75
N ILE A 195 -6.82 3.01 13.00
CA ILE A 195 -6.88 4.35 12.42
C ILE A 195 -6.27 5.33 13.42
N LEU A 196 -5.26 6.05 12.97
CA LEU A 196 -4.55 7.06 13.73
C LEU A 196 -5.01 8.46 13.30
N LYS A 197 -5.02 9.40 14.25
CA LYS A 197 -5.20 10.82 13.96
C LYS A 197 -4.00 11.58 14.49
N PHE A 198 -3.44 12.43 13.62
CA PHE A 198 -2.36 13.34 13.94
C PHE A 198 -2.79 14.79 13.73
N THR A 199 -2.23 15.69 14.52
CA THR A 199 -2.27 17.12 14.24
C THR A 199 -1.44 17.46 12.99
N ARG A 200 -1.61 18.67 12.44
CA ARG A 200 -0.81 19.17 11.30
C ARG A 200 0.70 19.21 11.55
N ASP A 201 1.11 19.36 12.82
CA ASP A 201 2.51 19.30 13.27
C ASP A 201 2.97 17.89 13.70
N GLY A 202 2.17 16.85 13.43
CA GLY A 202 2.59 15.45 13.58
C GLY A 202 2.45 14.85 14.98
N LYS A 203 1.64 15.45 15.86
CA LYS A 203 1.36 14.86 17.18
C LYS A 203 0.18 13.91 17.11
N LEU A 204 0.36 12.70 17.62
CA LEU A 204 -0.70 11.71 17.75
C LEU A 204 -1.78 12.23 18.69
N THR A 205 -3.04 12.15 18.27
CA THR A 205 -4.21 12.55 19.07
C THR A 205 -5.11 11.37 19.40
N ASP A 206 -5.22 10.40 18.49
CA ASP A 206 -6.13 9.25 18.63
C ASP A 206 -5.52 7.98 18.03
N VAL A 207 -5.82 6.84 18.66
CA VAL A 207 -5.52 5.49 18.19
C VAL A 207 -6.81 4.67 18.26
N ILE A 208 -7.40 4.37 17.12
CA ILE A 208 -8.74 3.76 17.01
C ILE A 208 -8.58 2.30 16.60
N ALA A 209 -8.83 1.38 17.55
CA ALA A 209 -8.79 -0.06 17.31
C ALA A 209 -9.84 -0.50 16.28
N THR A 210 -9.44 -1.33 15.33
CA THR A 210 -10.28 -1.68 14.17
C THR A 210 -11.37 -2.68 14.50
N LYS A 211 -12.59 -2.38 14.04
CA LYS A 211 -13.71 -3.31 14.01
C LYS A 211 -14.36 -3.35 12.63
N ALA A 212 -14.47 -4.55 12.05
CA ALA A 212 -15.22 -4.80 10.83
C ALA A 212 -16.61 -5.34 11.21
N GLY A 213 -17.60 -4.45 11.34
CA GLY A 213 -18.86 -4.81 12.00
C GLY A 213 -18.61 -5.17 13.46
N ASP A 214 -18.99 -6.38 13.87
CA ASP A 214 -18.75 -6.88 15.24
C ASP A 214 -17.39 -7.59 15.41
N ILE A 215 -16.61 -7.72 14.33
CA ILE A 215 -15.34 -8.46 14.32
C ILE A 215 -14.21 -7.52 14.77
N GLU A 216 -13.55 -7.84 15.89
CA GLU A 216 -12.25 -7.23 16.21
C GLU A 216 -11.20 -7.72 15.22
N VAL A 217 -10.46 -6.80 14.61
CA VAL A 217 -9.41 -7.13 13.64
C VAL A 217 -8.05 -7.05 14.34
N LYS A 218 -7.26 -8.12 14.27
CA LYS A 218 -5.92 -8.18 14.87
C LYS A 218 -4.96 -8.90 13.93
N SER A 219 -3.81 -8.28 13.67
CA SER A 219 -2.65 -8.93 13.07
C SER A 219 -1.78 -9.63 14.14
N PRO A 220 -0.80 -10.47 13.77
CA PRO A 220 0.12 -11.10 14.71
C PRO A 220 1.03 -10.09 15.45
N ASP A 221 1.21 -8.88 14.93
CA ASP A 221 2.06 -7.84 15.53
C ASP A 221 1.29 -6.85 16.41
N HIS A 222 -0.01 -7.09 16.59
CA HIS A 222 -0.91 -6.29 17.42
C HIS A 222 -0.35 -6.21 18.86
N PRO A 223 -0.21 -5.01 19.44
CA PRO A 223 0.57 -4.79 20.68
C PRO A 223 -0.02 -5.45 21.93
N THR A 224 -1.30 -5.84 21.91
CA THR A 224 -1.93 -6.59 23.00
C THR A 224 -1.72 -8.11 22.91
N LEU A 225 -1.13 -8.62 21.84
CA LEU A 225 -0.83 -10.04 21.72
C LEU A 225 0.52 -10.32 22.37
N SER A 226 0.54 -11.32 23.25
CA SER A 226 1.75 -11.81 23.90
C SER A 226 1.83 -13.31 23.76
N LEU A 227 3.03 -13.83 23.51
CA LEU A 227 3.27 -15.26 23.58
C LEU A 227 2.96 -15.77 25.00
N PRO A 228 2.35 -16.96 25.12
CA PRO A 228 2.16 -17.56 26.43
C PRO A 228 3.51 -17.89 27.08
N GLY A 229 3.59 -17.75 28.40
CA GLY A 229 4.80 -18.10 29.17
C GLY A 229 5.08 -19.61 29.24
N ASN A 230 4.15 -20.45 28.76
CA ASN A 230 4.28 -21.90 28.71
C ASN A 230 4.00 -22.40 27.28
N PRO A 231 4.92 -23.18 26.66
CA PRO A 231 4.76 -23.69 25.29
C PRO A 231 3.57 -24.64 25.10
N THR A 232 2.94 -25.15 26.16
CA THR A 232 1.75 -25.99 26.06
C THR A 232 0.44 -25.21 26.02
N GLN A 233 0.48 -23.91 26.30
CA GLN A 233 -0.70 -23.05 26.24
C GLN A 233 -1.04 -22.66 24.80
N LYS A 234 -2.33 -22.43 24.55
CA LYS A 234 -2.79 -21.98 23.24
C LYS A 234 -2.21 -20.60 22.92
N LEU A 235 -1.75 -20.42 21.69
CA LEU A 235 -1.35 -19.12 21.18
C LEU A 235 -2.55 -18.17 21.16
N PRO A 236 -2.33 -16.85 21.34
CA PRO A 236 -3.40 -15.88 21.19
C PRO A 236 -3.93 -15.90 19.75
N ALA A 237 -5.23 -15.65 19.60
CA ALA A 237 -5.87 -15.64 18.29
C ALA A 237 -5.68 -14.27 17.60
N PHE A 238 -5.48 -14.31 16.30
CA PHE A 238 -5.50 -13.19 15.37
C PHE A 238 -6.24 -13.67 14.11
N ASN A 239 -6.86 -12.75 13.37
CA ASN A 239 -7.72 -13.05 12.22
C ASN A 239 -7.26 -12.32 10.95
N LEU A 240 -6.06 -11.78 10.98
CA LEU A 240 -5.40 -11.13 9.85
C LEU A 240 -3.95 -11.58 9.81
N LYS A 241 -3.38 -11.75 8.61
CA LYS A 241 -1.95 -12.05 8.46
C LYS A 241 -1.10 -10.82 8.81
N ARG A 242 0.20 -11.03 9.08
CA ARG A 242 1.18 -9.93 9.09
C ARG A 242 1.27 -9.34 7.69
N SER A 243 1.41 -8.02 7.61
CA SER A 243 1.32 -7.23 6.37
C SER A 243 0.00 -7.50 5.67
N GLY A 244 -1.00 -6.75 6.08
CA GLY A 244 -2.39 -7.20 5.96
C GLY A 244 -3.40 -6.17 6.45
N GLY A 245 -2.96 -5.18 7.23
CA GLY A 245 -3.81 -4.16 7.79
C GLY A 245 -4.08 -3.05 6.79
N PHE A 246 -4.18 -1.79 7.21
CA PHE A 246 -4.68 -0.73 6.33
C PHE A 246 -3.66 -0.21 5.32
N GLU A 247 -3.55 -0.88 4.17
CA GLU A 247 -2.78 -0.42 2.99
C GLU A 247 -3.41 0.79 2.28
N GLY A 248 -4.74 0.90 2.32
CA GLY A 248 -5.46 1.96 1.60
C GLY A 248 -6.45 2.66 2.49
N MET A 249 -6.61 3.97 2.31
CA MET A 249 -7.64 4.72 3.03
C MET A 249 -8.15 5.89 2.20
N ALA A 250 -9.48 5.94 2.03
CA ALA A 250 -10.15 7.04 1.35
C ALA A 250 -11.00 7.87 2.33
N MET A 251 -11.30 9.11 1.95
CA MET A 251 -12.26 9.98 2.66
C MET A 251 -13.40 10.36 1.73
N SER A 252 -14.64 10.38 2.24
CA SER A 252 -15.80 10.88 1.50
C SER A 252 -15.60 12.34 1.09
N LYS A 253 -16.24 12.78 0.00
CA LYS A 253 -16.05 14.14 -0.54
C LYS A 253 -16.53 15.25 0.40
N ASP A 254 -17.48 14.93 1.29
CA ASP A 254 -17.94 15.84 2.34
C ASP A 254 -17.08 15.77 3.63
N GLY A 255 -16.07 14.89 3.68
CA GLY A 255 -15.17 14.72 4.82
C GLY A 255 -15.79 14.01 6.04
N THR A 256 -17.03 13.52 5.94
CA THR A 256 -17.73 12.95 7.10
C THR A 256 -17.38 11.49 7.37
N LYS A 257 -16.88 10.76 6.36
CA LYS A 257 -16.57 9.34 6.44
C LYS A 257 -15.14 9.07 5.99
N ILE A 258 -14.52 8.09 6.67
CA ILE A 258 -13.26 7.49 6.29
C ILE A 258 -13.52 6.03 5.95
N TYR A 259 -12.89 5.55 4.89
CA TYR A 259 -12.99 4.19 4.39
C TYR A 259 -11.59 3.57 4.42
N GLY A 260 -11.29 2.73 5.41
CA GLY A 260 -10.06 1.96 5.44
C GLY A 260 -10.21 0.68 4.63
N LEU A 261 -9.24 0.35 3.79
CA LEU A 261 -9.16 -0.88 3.00
C LEU A 261 -7.97 -1.71 3.48
N LEU A 262 -8.26 -2.92 3.95
CA LEU A 262 -7.22 -3.86 4.37
C LEU A 262 -6.42 -4.39 3.16
N GLU A 263 -5.12 -4.62 3.32
CA GLU A 263 -4.26 -5.32 2.34
C GLU A 263 -4.63 -6.80 2.24
N GLY A 264 -4.91 -7.40 3.40
CA GLY A 264 -5.13 -8.83 3.56
C GLY A 264 -6.59 -9.19 3.84
N PRO A 265 -7.06 -10.36 3.41
CA PRO A 265 -8.39 -10.85 3.77
C PRO A 265 -8.42 -11.24 5.26
N LEU A 266 -9.59 -11.13 5.88
CA LEU A 266 -9.80 -11.71 7.21
C LEU A 266 -9.90 -13.24 7.12
N TYR A 267 -9.49 -13.90 8.20
CA TYR A 267 -9.55 -15.35 8.37
C TYR A 267 -10.66 -15.73 9.36
N ASN A 268 -11.42 -16.77 9.04
CA ASN A 268 -12.35 -17.39 9.98
C ASN A 268 -11.63 -18.32 10.97
N ALA A 269 -12.37 -18.94 11.89
CA ALA A 269 -11.81 -19.81 12.93
C ALA A 269 -11.18 -21.10 12.35
N GLU A 270 -11.58 -21.49 11.15
CA GLU A 270 -11.09 -22.63 10.39
C GLU A 270 -9.84 -22.30 9.56
N GLY A 271 -9.44 -21.02 9.51
CA GLY A 271 -8.28 -20.55 8.75
C GLY A 271 -8.56 -20.29 7.27
N GLU A 272 -9.82 -20.15 6.89
CA GLU A 272 -10.24 -19.80 5.53
C GLU A 272 -10.36 -18.29 5.39
N VAL A 273 -9.92 -17.77 4.24
CA VAL A 273 -10.00 -16.35 3.92
C VAL A 273 -11.41 -15.95 3.48
N GLU A 274 -11.82 -14.73 3.80
CA GLU A 274 -13.08 -14.16 3.32
C GLU A 274 -13.17 -14.14 1.79
N LYS A 275 -14.35 -14.50 1.28
CA LYS A 275 -14.66 -14.57 -0.14
C LYS A 275 -15.87 -13.71 -0.49
N THR A 276 -15.87 -13.15 -1.68
CA THR A 276 -17.04 -12.52 -2.30
C THR A 276 -18.03 -13.56 -2.80
N GLU A 277 -19.24 -13.14 -3.18
CA GLU A 277 -20.31 -14.05 -3.61
C GLU A 277 -19.96 -14.86 -4.88
N ASP A 278 -19.03 -14.37 -5.69
CA ASP A 278 -18.48 -15.03 -6.88
C ASP A 278 -17.21 -15.86 -6.61
N GLY A 279 -16.75 -15.91 -5.36
CA GLY A 279 -15.64 -16.75 -4.91
C GLY A 279 -14.25 -16.11 -4.98
N ALA A 280 -14.13 -14.84 -5.38
CA ALA A 280 -12.87 -14.11 -5.29
C ALA A 280 -12.46 -13.88 -3.83
N THR A 281 -11.16 -13.75 -3.56
CA THR A 281 -10.69 -13.32 -2.23
C THR A 281 -11.13 -11.88 -1.98
N GLY A 282 -11.81 -11.64 -0.86
CA GLY A 282 -12.36 -10.35 -0.51
C GLY A 282 -11.52 -9.64 0.56
N LEU A 283 -11.14 -8.39 0.29
CA LEU A 283 -10.51 -7.49 1.27
C LEU A 283 -11.55 -6.54 1.88
N ARG A 284 -11.48 -6.24 3.17
CA ARG A 284 -12.50 -5.41 3.82
C ARG A 284 -12.27 -3.92 3.55
N ILE A 285 -13.28 -3.26 3.02
CA ILE A 285 -13.46 -1.80 3.14
C ILE A 285 -14.32 -1.55 4.38
N ILE A 286 -13.87 -0.71 5.31
CA ILE A 286 -14.50 -0.48 6.62
C ILE A 286 -14.77 1.02 6.82
N GLU A 287 -16.01 1.38 7.13
CA GLU A 287 -16.41 2.78 7.32
C GLU A 287 -16.29 3.24 8.78
N LEU A 288 -15.58 4.36 8.96
CA LEU A 288 -15.48 5.13 10.19
C LEU A 288 -16.21 6.47 10.01
N ASP A 289 -16.97 6.87 11.03
CA ASP A 289 -17.47 8.23 11.14
C ASP A 289 -16.39 9.17 11.67
N ALA A 290 -15.98 10.16 10.88
CA ALA A 290 -14.83 11.00 11.19
C ALA A 290 -15.07 11.91 12.41
N ALA A 291 -16.30 12.39 12.60
CA ALA A 291 -16.64 13.30 13.68
C ALA A 291 -16.69 12.60 15.05
N SER A 292 -17.36 11.45 15.12
CA SER A 292 -17.46 10.64 16.34
C SER A 292 -16.28 9.70 16.56
N LYS A 293 -15.39 9.56 15.57
CA LYS A 293 -14.22 8.66 15.58
C LYS A 293 -14.62 7.21 15.90
N SER A 294 -15.77 6.78 15.37
CA SER A 294 -16.39 5.49 15.69
C SER A 294 -16.74 4.72 14.42
N TRP A 295 -16.52 3.41 14.46
CA TRP A 295 -16.90 2.50 13.36
C TRP A 295 -18.41 2.47 13.21
N THR A 296 -18.92 2.60 11.98
CA THR A 296 -20.37 2.62 11.73
C THR A 296 -20.97 1.22 11.67
N GLY A 297 -20.12 0.19 11.61
CA GLY A 297 -20.50 -1.20 11.36
C GLY A 297 -20.70 -1.54 9.89
N ARG A 298 -20.67 -0.54 9.00
CA ARG A 298 -20.77 -0.74 7.55
C ARG A 298 -19.44 -1.21 6.98
N THR A 299 -19.50 -2.25 6.15
CA THR A 299 -18.35 -2.80 5.45
C THR A 299 -18.72 -3.18 4.02
N TRP A 300 -17.72 -3.32 3.16
CA TRP A 300 -17.81 -3.92 1.83
C TRP A 300 -16.64 -4.88 1.62
N LEU A 301 -16.70 -5.66 0.55
CA LEU A 301 -15.57 -6.47 0.10
C LEU A 301 -15.00 -5.90 -1.20
N TYR A 302 -13.70 -5.67 -1.26
CA TYR A 302 -12.98 -5.47 -2.50
C TYR A 302 -12.59 -6.84 -3.07
N PRO A 303 -13.11 -7.26 -4.25
CA PRO A 303 -12.74 -8.52 -4.87
C PRO A 303 -11.37 -8.42 -5.55
N LEU A 304 -10.37 -9.15 -5.06
CA LEU A 304 -9.09 -9.31 -5.76
C LEU A 304 -9.31 -9.97 -7.14
N ALA A 305 -8.62 -9.49 -8.17
CA ALA A 305 -8.61 -10.15 -9.45
C ALA A 305 -7.79 -11.45 -9.39
N ASP A 306 -7.92 -12.29 -10.42
CA ASP A 306 -7.08 -13.47 -10.56
C ASP A 306 -5.60 -13.05 -10.69
N GLY A 307 -4.75 -13.59 -9.80
CA GLY A 307 -3.34 -13.20 -9.66
C GLY A 307 -3.08 -11.92 -8.85
N GLY A 308 -4.12 -11.22 -8.40
CA GLY A 308 -3.99 -10.11 -7.45
C GLY A 308 -3.72 -10.64 -6.04
N GLU A 309 -2.78 -10.03 -5.35
CA GLU A 309 -2.35 -10.48 -4.01
C GLU A 309 -2.66 -9.43 -2.93
N ALA A 310 -2.71 -8.16 -3.31
CA ALA A 310 -2.84 -7.03 -2.40
C ALA A 310 -3.20 -5.75 -3.14
N ILE A 311 -3.59 -4.74 -2.37
CA ILE A 311 -3.79 -3.38 -2.86
C ILE A 311 -2.53 -2.53 -2.64
N GLY A 312 -2.59 -1.24 -2.94
CA GLY A 312 -1.48 -0.31 -2.64
C GLY A 312 -1.90 1.11 -2.30
N ASP A 313 -3.07 1.58 -2.77
CA ASP A 313 -3.67 2.84 -2.32
C ASP A 313 -5.15 2.87 -2.70
N PHE A 314 -5.93 3.75 -2.07
CA PHE A 314 -7.37 3.87 -2.19
C PHE A 314 -7.86 5.31 -2.01
N ASN A 315 -8.46 5.92 -3.03
CA ASN A 315 -8.95 7.31 -2.98
C ASN A 315 -10.31 7.51 -3.67
N MET A 316 -11.23 8.22 -3.02
CA MET A 316 -12.55 8.54 -3.59
C MET A 316 -12.44 9.46 -4.80
N LEU A 317 -13.23 9.18 -5.84
CA LEU A 317 -13.43 10.05 -7.00
C LEU A 317 -14.68 10.92 -6.85
N ASP A 318 -15.74 10.37 -6.28
CA ASP A 318 -17.02 11.00 -5.98
C ASP A 318 -17.70 10.30 -4.78
N ASP A 319 -19.03 10.38 -4.64
CA ASP A 319 -19.78 9.80 -3.51
C ASP A 319 -19.87 8.27 -3.55
N SER A 320 -19.61 7.64 -4.70
CA SER A 320 -19.81 6.19 -4.88
C SER A 320 -18.68 5.48 -5.60
N THR A 321 -17.74 6.22 -6.21
CA THR A 321 -16.64 5.63 -6.95
C THR A 321 -15.28 6.05 -6.43
N ALA A 322 -14.30 5.18 -6.61
CA ALA A 322 -12.94 5.34 -6.12
C ALA A 322 -11.92 4.68 -7.04
N LEU A 323 -10.66 5.06 -6.86
CA LEU A 323 -9.50 4.38 -7.44
C LEU A 323 -8.86 3.48 -6.39
N VAL A 324 -8.49 2.28 -6.79
CA VAL A 324 -7.73 1.32 -5.97
C VAL A 324 -6.59 0.75 -6.80
N ILE A 325 -5.36 0.81 -6.28
CA ILE A 325 -4.25 0.07 -6.85
C ILE A 325 -4.38 -1.39 -6.43
N GLU A 326 -4.19 -2.33 -7.36
CA GLU A 326 -4.06 -3.76 -7.09
C GLU A 326 -2.81 -4.30 -7.77
N ARG A 327 -2.07 -5.14 -7.04
CA ARG A 327 -0.79 -5.69 -7.50
C ARG A 327 -0.60 -7.15 -7.11
N ASP A 328 0.24 -7.82 -7.88
CA ASP A 328 0.92 -9.04 -7.45
C ASP A 328 2.19 -8.69 -6.63
N ASN A 329 2.87 -9.72 -6.11
CA ASN A 329 4.15 -9.55 -5.39
C ASN A 329 5.39 -9.66 -6.31
N GLY A 330 5.20 -9.61 -7.63
CA GLY A 330 6.27 -9.70 -8.60
C GLY A 330 6.97 -8.36 -8.84
N ALA A 331 8.20 -8.42 -9.35
CA ALA A 331 9.00 -7.26 -9.72
C ALA A 331 9.78 -7.49 -11.01
N GLY A 332 10.03 -6.41 -11.74
CA GLY A 332 10.72 -6.46 -13.02
C GLY A 332 9.90 -7.08 -14.14
N THR A 333 10.55 -7.24 -15.29
CA THR A 333 9.91 -7.65 -16.55
C THR A 333 10.22 -9.10 -16.90
N ALA A 334 9.30 -9.73 -17.63
CA ALA A 334 9.35 -11.16 -17.94
C ALA A 334 10.54 -11.56 -18.83
N ASP A 335 11.07 -10.65 -19.64
CA ASP A 335 12.26 -10.88 -20.48
C ASP A 335 13.55 -11.10 -19.66
N LYS A 336 13.55 -10.68 -18.39
CA LYS A 336 14.67 -10.86 -17.44
C LYS A 336 14.34 -11.87 -16.33
N ALA A 337 13.37 -12.75 -16.56
CA ALA A 337 13.01 -13.79 -15.60
C ALA A 337 14.16 -14.79 -15.38
N CYS A 338 14.28 -15.28 -14.14
CA CYS A 338 15.19 -16.40 -13.86
C CYS A 338 14.72 -17.67 -14.57
N ALA A 339 15.67 -18.49 -15.03
CA ALA A 339 15.35 -19.77 -15.66
C ALA A 339 14.67 -20.76 -14.69
N ASP A 340 15.07 -20.72 -13.41
CA ASP A 340 14.41 -21.44 -12.31
C ASP A 340 14.08 -20.45 -11.17
N PRO A 341 12.79 -20.13 -10.93
CA PRO A 341 12.41 -19.19 -9.86
C PRO A 341 12.77 -19.72 -8.46
N LYS A 342 13.03 -21.02 -8.29
CA LYS A 342 13.46 -21.62 -7.02
C LYS A 342 14.96 -21.50 -6.77
N LYS A 343 15.72 -21.04 -7.77
CA LYS A 343 17.17 -20.81 -7.71
C LYS A 343 17.49 -19.47 -8.36
N PRO A 344 17.04 -18.36 -7.77
CA PRO A 344 17.26 -17.05 -8.35
C PRO A 344 18.75 -16.73 -8.43
N GLU A 345 19.16 -16.13 -9.55
CA GLU A 345 20.50 -15.63 -9.78
C GLU A 345 20.52 -14.10 -9.66
N ALA A 346 21.71 -13.51 -9.47
CA ALA A 346 21.85 -12.07 -9.25
C ALA A 346 21.53 -11.21 -10.49
N ASN A 347 21.36 -11.83 -11.67
CA ASN A 347 21.15 -11.17 -12.95
C ASN A 347 19.74 -11.42 -13.53
N CYS A 348 18.79 -11.87 -12.71
CA CYS A 348 17.41 -12.14 -13.15
C CYS A 348 16.37 -11.85 -12.05
N PHE A 349 15.09 -11.71 -12.44
CA PHE A 349 13.96 -11.60 -11.53
C PHE A 349 13.40 -12.98 -11.19
N ALA A 350 13.34 -13.30 -9.89
CA ALA A 350 12.80 -14.57 -9.41
C ALA A 350 11.32 -14.73 -9.78
N VAL A 351 10.54 -13.66 -9.58
CA VAL A 351 9.11 -13.60 -9.87
C VAL A 351 8.85 -12.28 -10.60
N PRO A 352 8.80 -12.27 -11.95
CA PRO A 352 8.45 -11.07 -12.71
C PRO A 352 7.05 -10.53 -12.38
N ALA A 353 6.87 -9.22 -12.49
CA ALA A 353 5.56 -8.58 -12.36
C ALA A 353 4.63 -9.01 -13.50
N LYS A 354 3.36 -9.28 -13.17
CA LYS A 354 2.30 -9.73 -14.10
C LYS A 354 1.03 -8.91 -13.96
N LEU A 355 0.67 -8.52 -12.74
CA LEU A 355 -0.52 -7.73 -12.43
C LEU A 355 -0.12 -6.48 -11.64
N LYS A 356 -0.25 -5.32 -12.28
CA LYS A 356 -0.10 -3.99 -11.67
C LYS A 356 -1.19 -3.10 -12.26
N ARG A 357 -2.27 -2.86 -11.53
CA ARG A 357 -3.49 -2.24 -12.08
C ARG A 357 -4.01 -1.14 -11.17
N ILE A 358 -4.68 -0.16 -11.78
CA ILE A 358 -5.51 0.79 -11.04
C ILE A 358 -6.95 0.55 -11.47
N TYR A 359 -7.75 0.06 -10.53
CA TYR A 359 -9.17 -0.17 -10.72
C TYR A 359 -9.97 1.08 -10.37
N LYS A 360 -10.96 1.40 -11.21
CA LYS A 360 -12.10 2.20 -10.78
C LYS A 360 -13.16 1.27 -10.22
N ILE A 361 -13.55 1.48 -8.97
CA ILE A 361 -14.60 0.70 -8.29
C ILE A 361 -15.81 1.56 -7.97
N GLU A 362 -16.95 0.90 -7.79
CA GLU A 362 -18.17 1.47 -7.24
C GLU A 362 -18.56 0.72 -5.95
N PHE A 363 -18.81 1.48 -4.88
CA PHE A 363 -19.36 0.99 -3.63
C PHE A 363 -20.27 2.06 -3.01
N ASN A 364 -21.46 1.66 -2.57
CA ASN A 364 -22.50 2.57 -2.09
C ASN A 364 -23.48 1.84 -1.14
N ASP A 365 -24.55 2.52 -0.74
CA ASP A 365 -25.59 1.98 0.15
C ASP A 365 -26.22 0.67 -0.37
N ALA A 366 -26.31 0.47 -1.69
CA ALA A 366 -26.98 -0.68 -2.28
C ALA A 366 -26.17 -1.98 -2.17
N ASN A 367 -24.85 -1.91 -1.95
CA ASN A 367 -23.97 -3.08 -1.84
C ASN A 367 -23.21 -3.15 -0.51
N VAL A 368 -23.69 -2.48 0.55
CA VAL A 368 -23.18 -2.69 1.91
C VAL A 368 -23.23 -4.19 2.25
N GLY A 369 -22.12 -4.68 2.79
CA GLY A 369 -21.90 -6.08 3.15
C GLY A 369 -21.56 -7.00 1.98
N LYS A 370 -21.49 -6.47 0.75
CA LYS A 370 -21.24 -7.22 -0.49
C LYS A 370 -19.99 -6.73 -1.21
N ALA A 371 -19.66 -7.38 -2.32
CA ALA A 371 -18.58 -6.96 -3.20
C ALA A 371 -18.80 -5.54 -3.80
N ALA A 372 -17.74 -4.72 -3.77
CA ALA A 372 -17.62 -3.52 -4.59
C ALA A 372 -17.55 -3.92 -6.07
N ARG A 373 -18.18 -3.14 -6.94
CA ARG A 373 -18.20 -3.42 -8.38
C ARG A 373 -16.96 -2.82 -9.03
N LYS A 374 -16.12 -3.66 -9.66
CA LYS A 374 -15.05 -3.18 -10.55
C LYS A 374 -15.65 -2.69 -11.87
N ILE A 375 -15.50 -1.39 -12.15
CA ILE A 375 -15.97 -0.76 -13.41
C ILE A 375 -14.98 -1.07 -14.54
N GLY A 376 -13.69 -1.06 -14.22
CA GLY A 376 -12.58 -1.38 -15.11
C GLY A 376 -11.27 -0.89 -14.53
N TYR A 377 -10.21 -1.00 -15.32
CA TYR A 377 -8.85 -0.68 -14.87
C TYR A 377 -7.97 -0.11 -15.97
N ILE A 378 -6.86 0.51 -15.57
CA ILE A 378 -5.67 0.69 -16.41
C ILE A 378 -4.60 -0.32 -15.98
N ASP A 379 -3.80 -0.78 -16.94
CA ASP A 379 -2.67 -1.68 -16.71
C ASP A 379 -1.36 -0.89 -16.64
N LEU A 380 -0.73 -0.84 -15.45
CA LEU A 380 0.51 -0.12 -15.21
C LEU A 380 1.74 -0.78 -15.85
N MET A 381 1.57 -1.98 -16.42
CA MET A 381 2.57 -2.64 -17.26
C MET A 381 2.41 -2.30 -18.75
N LYS A 382 1.43 -1.46 -19.12
CA LYS A 382 1.13 -1.08 -20.53
C LYS A 382 0.85 0.41 -20.72
N ILE A 383 1.57 1.29 -20.03
CA ILE A 383 1.36 2.73 -20.14
C ILE A 383 1.98 3.25 -21.45
N ALA A 384 1.20 3.92 -22.29
CA ALA A 384 1.70 4.47 -23.54
C ALA A 384 2.58 5.70 -23.28
N ASP A 385 3.79 5.71 -23.85
CA ASP A 385 4.72 6.85 -23.82
C ASP A 385 5.12 7.28 -25.25
N PRO A 386 4.16 7.70 -26.10
CA PRO A 386 4.44 8.05 -27.49
C PRO A 386 5.28 9.33 -27.62
N ASP A 387 5.21 10.20 -26.60
CA ASP A 387 5.85 11.50 -26.56
C ASP A 387 7.22 11.48 -25.85
N LYS A 388 7.68 10.29 -25.43
CA LYS A 388 8.97 10.05 -24.75
C LYS A 388 9.17 10.93 -23.52
N LYS A 389 8.15 10.96 -22.67
CA LYS A 389 8.08 11.74 -21.43
C LYS A 389 8.79 11.08 -20.27
N ALA A 390 8.99 9.76 -20.33
CA ALA A 390 9.70 9.05 -19.29
C ALA A 390 11.18 9.47 -19.23
N ILE A 391 11.62 9.82 -18.03
CA ILE A 391 13.03 9.94 -17.62
C ILE A 391 13.64 8.54 -17.47
N GLN A 392 12.85 7.57 -16.99
CA GLN A 392 13.26 6.18 -16.80
C GLN A 392 12.06 5.23 -16.92
N GLY A 393 12.32 3.94 -17.20
CA GLY A 393 11.29 2.89 -17.22
C GLY A 393 10.47 2.77 -18.51
N SER A 394 10.82 3.51 -19.57
CA SER A 394 10.18 3.42 -20.88
C SER A 394 11.06 2.66 -21.88
N GLU A 395 10.47 1.69 -22.57
CA GLU A 395 11.08 0.93 -23.64
C GLU A 395 10.11 0.82 -24.83
N ASN A 396 10.59 1.08 -26.04
CA ASN A 396 9.79 1.02 -27.28
C ASN A 396 8.46 1.80 -27.22
N GLY A 397 8.44 2.93 -26.50
CA GLY A 397 7.26 3.78 -26.34
C GLY A 397 6.22 3.24 -25.36
N THR A 398 6.58 2.27 -24.53
CA THR A 398 5.78 1.77 -23.41
C THR A 398 6.53 2.00 -22.11
N TYR A 399 5.93 2.78 -21.21
CA TYR A 399 6.39 2.93 -19.83
C TYR A 399 5.73 1.86 -18.95
N THR A 400 6.49 1.34 -17.99
CA THR A 400 6.01 0.30 -17.06
C THR A 400 6.39 0.63 -15.63
N MET A 401 5.54 0.22 -14.69
CA MET A 401 5.81 0.26 -13.25
C MET A 401 5.92 -1.16 -12.69
N PRO A 402 7.02 -1.89 -12.94
CA PRO A 402 7.16 -3.29 -12.56
C PRO A 402 7.66 -3.43 -11.10
N PHE A 403 7.11 -2.66 -10.18
CA PHE A 403 7.57 -2.60 -8.79
C PHE A 403 6.81 -3.60 -7.92
N VAL A 404 7.43 -4.08 -6.85
CA VAL A 404 6.71 -4.89 -5.84
C VAL A 404 5.55 -4.06 -5.30
N THR A 405 5.86 -2.85 -4.82
CA THR A 405 4.91 -1.90 -4.27
C THR A 405 4.66 -0.73 -5.23
N ILE A 406 3.40 -0.38 -5.39
CA ILE A 406 2.92 0.82 -6.08
C ILE A 406 1.81 1.33 -5.18
N GLU A 407 2.06 2.44 -4.49
CA GLU A 407 1.28 2.77 -3.30
C GLU A 407 0.80 4.21 -3.30
N ASN A 408 0.77 4.86 -4.46
CA ASN A 408 0.23 6.21 -4.56
C ASN A 408 -0.72 6.29 -5.74
N VAL A 409 -2.00 6.61 -5.50
CA VAL A 409 -2.94 7.04 -6.53
C VAL A 409 -3.88 8.13 -6.02
N ASP A 410 -3.96 9.24 -6.74
CA ASP A 410 -5.05 10.19 -6.55
C ASP A 410 -5.41 10.91 -7.86
N ARG A 411 -6.62 11.46 -7.91
CA ARG A 411 -7.06 12.28 -9.02
C ARG A 411 -6.39 13.66 -8.95
N ILE A 412 -5.92 14.15 -10.09
CA ILE A 412 -5.43 15.52 -10.23
C ILE A 412 -6.51 16.42 -10.81
N ASP A 413 -7.16 15.98 -11.89
CA ASP A 413 -8.18 16.78 -12.57
C ASP A 413 -9.19 15.88 -13.32
N ALA A 414 -9.95 16.46 -14.25
CA ALA A 414 -10.96 15.74 -15.02
C ALA A 414 -10.41 14.52 -15.79
N THR A 415 -9.16 14.56 -16.23
CA THR A 415 -8.56 13.58 -17.14
C THR A 415 -7.31 12.91 -16.59
N HIS A 416 -6.73 13.43 -15.50
CA HIS A 416 -5.43 12.98 -15.00
C HIS A 416 -5.47 12.41 -13.57
N ILE A 417 -4.57 11.46 -13.34
CA ILE A 417 -4.22 10.93 -12.02
C ILE A 417 -2.71 11.04 -11.79
N VAL A 418 -2.30 11.09 -10.53
CA VAL A 418 -0.93 10.81 -10.12
C VAL A 418 -0.83 9.34 -9.74
N VAL A 419 0.27 8.69 -10.11
CA VAL A 419 0.64 7.36 -9.63
C VAL A 419 2.08 7.40 -9.15
N GLY A 420 2.42 6.72 -8.07
CA GLY A 420 3.78 6.68 -7.54
C GLY A 420 4.15 5.30 -7.00
N ASN A 421 5.45 5.03 -6.97
CA ASN A 421 5.96 3.82 -6.33
C ASN A 421 6.49 4.12 -4.93
N ASP A 422 6.31 3.15 -4.06
CA ASP A 422 7.25 2.91 -2.99
C ASP A 422 8.45 2.14 -3.57
N ASN A 423 9.67 2.53 -3.22
CA ASN A 423 10.89 1.87 -3.67
C ASN A 423 11.42 0.81 -2.68
N ASN A 424 10.72 0.53 -1.57
CA ASN A 424 11.09 -0.36 -0.45
C ASN A 424 12.59 -0.31 -0.14
N LEU A 425 13.13 0.89 0.03
CA LEU A 425 14.55 1.08 0.22
C LEU A 425 15.01 0.42 1.53
N PRO A 426 16.11 -0.37 1.55
CA PRO A 426 17.00 -0.73 0.44
C PRO A 426 16.85 -2.20 0.02
N PHE A 427 15.66 -2.78 0.21
CA PHE A 427 15.37 -4.18 -0.04
C PHE A 427 14.72 -4.46 -1.40
N SER A 428 14.52 -3.42 -2.21
CA SER A 428 14.09 -3.54 -3.59
C SER A 428 15.08 -2.87 -4.55
N ALA A 429 15.33 -3.55 -5.67
CA ALA A 429 16.02 -3.00 -6.84
C ALA A 429 15.03 -2.52 -7.92
N GLY A 430 13.71 -2.65 -7.65
CA GLY A 430 12.62 -2.29 -8.55
C GLY A 430 12.81 -2.88 -9.95
N ARG A 431 12.91 -2.01 -10.95
CA ARG A 431 13.07 -2.40 -12.36
C ARG A 431 14.51 -2.79 -12.74
N ALA A 432 15.48 -2.47 -11.90
CA ALA A 432 16.89 -2.79 -12.12
C ALA A 432 17.26 -4.12 -11.45
N LEU A 433 18.41 -4.68 -11.84
CA LEU A 433 18.94 -5.92 -11.27
C LEU A 433 20.02 -5.69 -10.22
N ASP A 434 20.64 -4.51 -10.22
CA ASP A 434 21.92 -4.25 -9.55
C ASP A 434 21.99 -2.87 -8.88
N LYS A 435 20.87 -2.14 -8.83
CA LYS A 435 20.76 -0.85 -8.13
C LYS A 435 19.37 -0.68 -7.52
N ALA A 436 19.29 0.02 -6.40
CA ALA A 436 18.04 0.48 -5.81
C ALA A 436 17.31 1.35 -6.83
N ASP A 437 15.99 1.21 -6.87
CA ASP A 437 15.16 2.06 -7.71
C ASP A 437 14.94 3.41 -7.03
N ASP A 438 14.79 4.43 -7.86
CA ASP A 438 14.38 5.73 -7.36
C ASP A 438 12.89 5.69 -6.97
N ASN A 439 12.49 6.57 -6.06
CA ASN A 439 11.06 6.87 -5.94
C ASN A 439 10.65 7.70 -7.16
N GLU A 440 9.49 7.42 -7.73
CA GLU A 440 8.97 8.11 -8.89
C GLU A 440 7.48 8.33 -8.82
N PHE A 441 7.05 9.47 -9.35
CA PHE A 441 5.67 9.84 -9.51
C PHE A 441 5.42 10.15 -10.98
N VAL A 442 4.32 9.64 -11.52
CA VAL A 442 3.90 9.84 -12.90
C VAL A 442 2.55 10.51 -12.97
N LEU A 443 2.42 11.42 -13.92
CA LEU A 443 1.15 12.00 -14.32
C LEU A 443 0.61 11.20 -15.50
N LEU A 444 -0.55 10.56 -15.32
CA LEU A 444 -1.20 9.74 -16.34
C LEU A 444 -2.49 10.39 -16.84
N GLU A 445 -2.67 10.44 -18.16
CA GLU A 445 -3.95 10.76 -18.79
C GLU A 445 -4.78 9.47 -18.91
N VAL A 446 -5.95 9.46 -18.26
CA VAL A 446 -6.80 8.27 -18.04
C VAL A 446 -8.29 8.60 -18.14
N LYS A 447 -8.62 9.62 -18.95
CA LYS A 447 -9.98 10.17 -19.08
C LYS A 447 -11.06 9.10 -19.26
N ASP A 448 -10.81 8.10 -20.12
CA ASP A 448 -11.79 7.08 -20.44
C ASP A 448 -12.14 6.20 -19.23
N LEU A 449 -11.16 5.90 -18.35
CA LEU A 449 -11.42 5.20 -17.09
C LEU A 449 -12.22 6.11 -16.13
N LEU A 450 -11.83 7.38 -16.00
CA LEU A 450 -12.49 8.32 -15.09
C LEU A 450 -13.96 8.57 -15.49
N ASP A 451 -14.27 8.59 -16.77
CA ASP A 451 -15.64 8.78 -17.28
C ASP A 451 -16.48 7.49 -17.30
N ALA A 452 -15.86 6.33 -17.12
CA ALA A 452 -16.54 5.04 -17.14
C ALA A 452 -17.57 4.92 -16.00
N LYS A 453 -18.67 4.22 -16.26
CA LYS A 453 -19.75 3.95 -15.31
C LYS A 453 -19.99 2.47 -15.19
#